data_AF-A0A1H9RU14-F1
#
_entry.id   AF-A0A1H9RU14-F1
#
_cell.length_a   1.000
_cell.length_b   1.000
_cell.length_c   1.000
_cell.angle_alpha   90.00
_cell.angle_beta   90.00
_cell.angle_gamma   90.00
#
_symmetry.space_group_name_H-M   'P 1'
#
loop_
_entity.id
_entity.type
_entity.pdbx_description
1 polymer ?
#
loop_
_entity_poly.entity_id
_entity_poly.type
_entity_poly.pdbx_seq_one_letter_code
_entity_poly.pdbx_strand_id
1 'polypeptide(L)'
;MDENISNAILNLMQNVVDKLDDLDQKLRDNGSSKLPDYVQKNNDELKNLVVKIQNDQSKLIKDNLDFESKIIKYFESRENPPSTSNHVEYSLFGRESYLKPKALLVSLLCFATLWSSFKYLPSYYMERSNLKKEKENYQFFYNYVNLNQFINSKNTMASDLLQKTKNKDSTVINDYNALLSTYEKEMKKQQLKEELKSLEKK
;
A
#
# COMPACT_ATOMS: atom_id res chain seq x y z
N MET A 1 -25.04 -55.56 97.22
CA MET A 1 -25.41 -54.42 96.35
C MET A 1 -24.13 -54.04 95.62
N ASP A 2 -23.75 -54.77 94.57
CA ASP A 2 -22.46 -54.54 93.86
C ASP A 2 -22.40 -55.15 92.45
N GLU A 3 -23.20 -56.19 92.16
CA GLU A 3 -23.11 -56.91 90.89
C GLU A 3 -23.79 -56.16 89.71
N ASN A 4 -24.95 -55.53 89.96
CA ASN A 4 -25.66 -54.74 88.94
C ASN A 4 -24.92 -53.45 88.55
N ILE A 5 -24.20 -52.83 89.48
CA ILE A 5 -23.41 -51.62 89.20
C ILE A 5 -22.15 -52.00 88.41
N SER A 6 -21.47 -53.09 88.79
CA SER A 6 -20.33 -53.62 88.02
C SER A 6 -20.73 -54.02 86.60
N ASN A 7 -21.86 -54.71 86.41
CA ASN A 7 -22.34 -55.09 85.07
C ASN A 7 -22.75 -53.89 84.22
N ALA A 8 -23.34 -52.85 84.82
CA ALA A 8 -23.65 -51.61 84.12
C ALA A 8 -22.37 -50.87 83.67
N ILE A 9 -21.34 -50.84 84.53
CA ILE A 9 -20.04 -50.24 84.21
C ILE A 9 -19.32 -51.05 83.13
N LEU A 10 -19.32 -52.38 83.20
CA LEU A 10 -18.75 -53.25 82.17
C LEU A 10 -19.45 -53.09 80.82
N ASN A 11 -20.78 -53.06 80.79
CA ASN A 11 -21.52 -52.81 79.54
C ASN A 11 -21.26 -51.42 78.97
N LEU A 12 -21.05 -50.41 79.83
CA LEU A 12 -20.69 -49.07 79.38
C LEU A 12 -19.27 -49.07 78.78
N MET A 13 -18.31 -49.71 79.44
CA MET A 13 -16.95 -49.84 78.93
C MET A 13 -16.91 -50.61 77.62
N GLN A 14 -17.66 -51.71 77.51
CA GLN A 14 -17.80 -52.49 76.28
C GLN A 14 -18.36 -51.62 75.15
N ASN A 15 -19.47 -50.90 75.39
CA ASN A 15 -20.06 -50.02 74.37
C ASN A 15 -19.15 -48.85 73.97
N VAL A 16 -18.35 -48.33 74.89
CA VAL A 16 -17.38 -47.26 74.58
C VAL A 16 -16.24 -47.81 73.74
N VAL A 17 -15.74 -49.01 74.05
CA VAL A 17 -14.71 -49.70 73.25
C VAL A 17 -15.27 -50.04 71.87
N ASP A 18 -16.45 -50.63 71.76
CA ASP A 18 -17.08 -50.98 70.48
C ASP A 18 -17.32 -49.73 69.62
N LYS A 19 -17.73 -48.61 70.24
CA LYS A 19 -17.86 -47.35 69.50
C LYS A 19 -16.53 -46.74 69.11
N LEU A 20 -15.48 -46.87 69.91
CA LEU A 20 -14.13 -46.43 69.55
C LEU A 20 -13.56 -47.26 68.40
N ASP A 21 -13.78 -48.57 68.40
CA ASP A 21 -13.39 -49.47 67.33
C ASP A 21 -14.16 -49.17 66.03
N ASP A 22 -15.47 -48.94 66.10
CA ASP A 22 -16.27 -48.52 64.95
C ASP A 22 -15.83 -47.14 64.41
N LEU A 23 -15.39 -46.23 65.30
CA LEU A 23 -14.88 -44.91 64.91
C LEU A 23 -13.49 -45.02 64.27
N ASP A 24 -12.59 -45.85 64.80
CA ASP A 24 -11.26 -46.12 64.24
C ASP A 24 -11.37 -46.81 62.87
N GLN A 25 -12.29 -47.76 62.74
CA GLN A 25 -12.56 -48.45 61.48
C GLN A 25 -13.15 -47.50 60.43
N LYS A 26 -14.11 -46.63 60.80
CA LYS A 26 -14.62 -45.58 59.91
C LYS A 26 -13.56 -44.55 59.53
N LEU A 27 -12.62 -44.24 60.42
CA LEU A 27 -11.50 -43.32 60.12
C LEU A 27 -10.53 -43.95 59.12
N ARG A 28 -10.22 -45.25 59.29
CA ARG A 28 -9.39 -46.03 58.36
C ARG A 28 -10.03 -46.17 56.98
N ASP A 29 -11.34 -46.41 56.91
CA ASP A 29 -12.06 -46.58 55.65
C ASP A 29 -12.21 -45.27 54.86
N ASN A 30 -12.42 -44.13 55.54
CA ASN A 30 -12.51 -42.82 54.89
C ASN A 30 -11.14 -42.19 54.56
N GLY A 31 -10.09 -42.48 55.32
CA GLY A 31 -8.75 -41.87 55.15
C GLY A 31 -7.85 -42.53 54.11
N SER A 32 -8.07 -43.82 53.80
CA SER A 32 -7.06 -44.63 53.08
C SER A 32 -7.29 -44.80 51.58
N SER A 33 -8.52 -44.64 51.05
CA SER A 33 -8.81 -44.95 49.64
C SER A 33 -8.85 -43.76 48.69
N LYS A 34 -9.32 -42.58 49.11
CA LYS A 34 -9.56 -41.43 48.19
C LYS A 34 -8.39 -40.46 48.07
N LEU A 35 -7.61 -40.30 49.13
CA LEU A 35 -6.48 -39.38 49.16
C LEU A 35 -5.30 -39.83 48.29
N PRO A 36 -4.83 -41.10 48.34
CA PRO A 36 -3.73 -41.54 47.48
C PRO A 36 -4.11 -41.50 46.00
N ASP A 37 -5.34 -41.85 45.63
CA ASP A 37 -5.82 -41.79 44.25
C ASP A 37 -5.87 -40.33 43.72
N TYR A 38 -6.32 -39.38 44.54
CA TYR A 38 -6.35 -37.96 44.17
C TYR A 38 -4.94 -37.37 44.02
N VAL A 39 -4.03 -37.74 44.93
CA VAL A 39 -2.62 -37.34 44.86
C VAL A 39 -1.95 -37.94 43.62
N GLN A 40 -2.19 -39.21 43.32
CA GLN A 40 -1.64 -39.89 42.16
C GLN A 40 -2.17 -39.27 40.86
N LYS A 41 -3.49 -39.04 40.75
CA LYS A 41 -4.09 -38.40 39.59
C LYS A 41 -3.54 -36.99 39.35
N ASN A 42 -3.44 -36.17 40.39
CA ASN A 42 -2.88 -34.82 40.27
C ASN A 42 -1.39 -34.85 39.89
N ASN A 43 -0.64 -35.84 40.37
CA ASN A 43 0.76 -36.01 40.02
C ASN A 43 0.93 -36.45 38.56
N ASP A 44 0.05 -37.32 38.06
CA ASP A 44 0.03 -37.70 36.64
C ASP A 44 -0.37 -36.53 35.74
N GLU A 45 -1.35 -35.71 36.15
CA GLU A 45 -1.72 -34.47 35.46
C GLU A 45 -0.57 -33.45 35.45
N LEU A 46 0.11 -33.25 36.58
CA LEU A 46 1.30 -32.40 36.68
C LEU A 46 2.42 -32.89 35.78
N LYS A 47 2.70 -34.20 35.77
CA LYS A 47 3.71 -34.80 34.90
C LYS A 47 3.39 -34.56 33.42
N ASN A 48 2.12 -34.72 33.03
CA ASN A 48 1.68 -34.45 31.66
C ASN A 48 1.82 -32.96 31.29
N LEU A 49 1.50 -32.04 32.22
CA LEU A 49 1.71 -30.60 32.02
C LEU A 49 3.19 -30.25 31.87
N VAL A 50 4.06 -30.82 32.71
CA VAL A 50 5.51 -30.61 32.63
C VAL A 50 6.07 -31.10 31.29
N VAL A 51 5.67 -32.30 30.84
CA VAL A 51 6.08 -32.84 29.54
C VAL A 51 5.59 -31.96 28.39
N LYS A 52 4.35 -31.45 28.46
CA LYS A 52 3.80 -30.56 27.45
C LYS A 52 4.58 -29.24 27.38
N ILE A 53 4.85 -28.62 28.52
CA ILE A 53 5.65 -27.39 28.61
C ILE A 53 7.05 -27.62 28.06
N GLN A 54 7.69 -28.74 28.37
CA GLN A 54 9.01 -29.08 27.86
C GLN A 54 9.01 -29.23 26.32
N ASN A 55 7.98 -29.88 25.77
CA ASN A 55 7.84 -30.03 24.31
C ASN A 55 7.58 -28.67 23.63
N ASP A 56 6.72 -27.83 24.20
CA ASP A 56 6.43 -26.51 23.68
C ASP A 56 7.67 -25.60 23.72
N GLN A 57 8.44 -25.63 24.81
CA GLN A 57 9.72 -24.93 24.91
C GLN A 57 10.75 -25.42 23.89
N SER A 58 10.87 -26.75 23.72
CA SER A 58 11.78 -27.33 22.73
C SER A 58 11.43 -26.90 21.30
N LYS A 59 10.12 -26.84 20.98
CA LYS A 59 9.64 -26.36 19.69
C LYS A 59 9.98 -24.88 19.48
N LEU A 60 9.72 -24.02 20.48
CA LEU A 60 10.05 -22.59 20.39
C LEU A 60 11.56 -22.36 20.20
N ILE A 61 12.41 -23.11 20.90
CA ILE A 61 13.87 -23.03 20.72
C ILE A 61 14.26 -23.42 19.30
N LYS A 62 13.68 -24.51 18.77
CA LYS A 62 13.95 -24.96 17.39
C LYS A 62 13.51 -23.92 16.36
N ASP A 63 12.33 -23.35 16.53
CA ASP A 63 11.79 -22.33 15.62
C ASP A 63 12.65 -21.04 15.67
N ASN A 64 13.15 -20.66 16.85
CA ASN A 64 14.06 -19.53 16.99
C ASN A 64 15.41 -19.78 16.31
N LEU A 65 15.99 -20.97 16.48
CA LEU A 65 17.23 -21.36 15.81
C LEU A 65 17.07 -21.40 14.28
N ASP A 66 15.94 -21.89 13.78
CA ASP A 66 15.62 -21.86 12.35
C ASP A 66 15.51 -20.43 11.82
N PHE A 67 14.86 -19.54 12.58
CA PHE A 67 14.75 -18.12 12.24
C PHE A 67 16.12 -17.42 12.22
N GLU A 68 16.96 -17.63 13.24
CA GLU A 68 18.34 -17.11 13.27
C GLU A 68 19.15 -17.63 12.08
N SER A 69 19.04 -18.93 11.76
CA SER A 69 19.74 -19.51 10.61
C SER A 69 19.30 -18.90 9.27
N LYS A 70 18.01 -18.54 9.13
CA LYS A 70 17.47 -17.85 7.95
C LYS A 70 17.98 -16.42 7.86
N ILE A 71 18.07 -15.72 8.98
CA ILE A 71 18.65 -14.38 9.06
C ILE A 71 20.12 -14.43 8.64
N ILE A 72 20.91 -15.33 9.21
CA ILE A 72 22.33 -15.48 8.89
C ILE A 72 22.50 -15.78 7.40
N LYS A 73 21.77 -16.74 6.83
CA LYS A 73 21.79 -17.03 5.39
C LYS A 73 21.43 -15.82 4.53
N TYR A 74 20.45 -15.01 4.95
CA TYR A 74 20.08 -13.79 4.23
C TYR A 74 21.21 -12.76 4.22
N PHE A 75 21.94 -12.61 5.32
CA PHE A 75 23.09 -11.70 5.38
C PHE A 75 24.34 -12.26 4.68
N GLU A 76 24.65 -13.55 4.81
CA GLU A 76 25.74 -14.21 4.07
C GLU A 76 25.52 -14.14 2.55
N SER A 77 24.27 -14.26 2.09
CA SER A 77 23.91 -14.10 0.67
C SER A 77 24.14 -12.69 0.12
N ARG A 78 24.31 -11.69 1.01
CA ARG A 78 24.58 -10.29 0.66
C ARG A 78 26.06 -9.90 0.83
N GLU A 79 26.80 -10.59 1.69
CA GLU A 79 28.21 -10.28 1.99
C GLU A 79 29.15 -10.69 0.83
N ASN A 80 28.78 -11.73 0.09
CA ASN A 80 29.36 -12.05 -1.20
C ASN A 80 28.36 -11.65 -2.30
N PRO A 81 28.29 -10.37 -2.72
CA PRO A 81 27.64 -10.09 -3.99
C PRO A 81 28.37 -10.99 -5.01
N PRO A 82 27.65 -11.79 -5.81
CA PRO A 82 28.30 -12.46 -6.92
C PRO A 82 29.06 -11.37 -7.66
N SER A 83 30.32 -11.63 -8.03
CA SER A 83 31.02 -10.83 -9.03
C SER A 83 30.25 -10.98 -10.34
N THR A 84 29.07 -10.39 -10.41
CA THR A 84 28.40 -10.07 -11.64
C THR A 84 29.20 -8.88 -12.13
N SER A 85 30.26 -9.20 -12.86
CA SER A 85 30.46 -8.54 -14.13
C SER A 85 29.06 -8.36 -14.74
N ASN A 86 28.46 -7.19 -14.54
CA ASN A 86 27.14 -6.85 -15.05
C ASN A 86 27.17 -6.65 -16.57
N HIS A 87 28.27 -7.05 -17.21
CA HIS A 87 28.33 -7.26 -18.64
C HIS A 87 27.73 -8.64 -18.94
N VAL A 88 26.40 -8.68 -18.98
CA VAL A 88 25.73 -9.72 -19.77
C VAL A 88 26.09 -9.42 -21.22
N GLU A 89 27.05 -10.16 -21.76
CA GLU A 89 27.36 -10.11 -23.18
C GLU A 89 26.18 -10.73 -23.93
N TYR A 90 25.25 -9.86 -24.36
CA TYR A 90 24.14 -10.27 -25.21
C TYR A 90 24.68 -10.59 -26.60
N SER A 91 24.93 -11.86 -26.84
CA SER A 91 25.26 -12.31 -28.18
C SER A 91 24.01 -12.29 -29.05
N LEU A 92 23.93 -11.30 -29.95
CA LEU A 92 22.85 -11.16 -30.93
C LEU A 92 22.91 -12.24 -32.02
N PHE A 93 24.05 -12.92 -32.18
CA PHE A 93 24.28 -13.92 -33.22
C PHE A 93 25.06 -15.11 -32.66
N GLY A 94 24.44 -16.30 -32.73
CA GLY A 94 25.07 -17.54 -32.25
C GLY A 94 24.04 -18.57 -31.81
N ARG A 95 24.51 -19.79 -31.53
CA ARG A 95 23.66 -20.93 -31.13
C ARG A 95 22.96 -20.70 -29.77
N GLU A 96 23.55 -19.87 -28.92
CA GLU A 96 23.02 -19.44 -27.62
C GLU A 96 22.31 -18.08 -27.67
N SER A 97 22.06 -17.53 -28.86
CA SER A 97 21.35 -16.25 -28.97
C SER A 97 19.87 -16.41 -28.57
N TYR A 98 19.41 -15.51 -27.70
CA TYR A 98 18.00 -15.39 -27.34
C TYR A 98 17.11 -15.02 -28.54
N LEU A 99 17.68 -14.39 -29.57
CA LEU A 99 16.97 -14.03 -30.78
C LEU A 99 17.01 -15.21 -31.76
N LYS A 100 15.99 -16.07 -31.66
CA LYS A 100 15.80 -17.16 -32.62
C LYS A 100 15.73 -16.59 -34.06
N PRO A 101 16.34 -17.22 -35.07
CA PRO A 101 16.35 -16.71 -36.45
C PRO A 101 14.96 -16.40 -37.03
N LYS A 102 13.93 -17.18 -36.63
CA LYS A 102 12.54 -16.92 -37.01
C LYS A 102 11.99 -15.62 -36.43
N ALA A 103 12.36 -15.27 -35.20
CA ALA A 103 11.94 -14.03 -34.55
C ALA A 103 12.61 -12.80 -35.18
N LEU A 104 13.88 -12.91 -35.59
CA LEU A 104 14.57 -11.86 -36.35
C LEU A 104 13.89 -11.59 -37.69
N LEU A 105 13.50 -12.64 -38.41
CA LEU A 105 12.82 -12.49 -39.70
C LEU A 105 11.45 -11.80 -39.55
N VAL A 106 10.67 -12.19 -38.53
CA VAL A 106 9.39 -11.53 -38.20
C VAL A 106 9.60 -10.07 -37.81
N SER A 107 10.61 -9.78 -36.98
CA SER A 107 10.95 -8.41 -36.59
C SER A 107 11.28 -7.53 -37.79
N LEU A 108 12.09 -8.04 -38.73
CA LEU A 108 12.47 -7.32 -39.94
C LEU A 108 11.27 -7.04 -40.84
N LEU A 109 10.33 -7.99 -40.95
CA LEU A 109 9.06 -7.80 -41.64
C LEU A 109 8.19 -6.72 -40.97
N CYS A 110 8.10 -6.72 -39.64
CA CYS A 110 7.41 -5.66 -38.89
C CYS A 110 8.01 -4.28 -39.18
N PHE A 111 9.34 -4.14 -39.13
CA PHE A 111 10.01 -2.88 -39.46
C PHE A 111 9.73 -2.43 -40.90
N ALA A 112 9.73 -3.35 -41.87
CA ALA A 112 9.40 -3.02 -43.26
C ALA A 112 7.94 -2.51 -43.41
N THR A 113 6.98 -3.13 -42.73
CA THR A 113 5.58 -2.69 -42.76
C THR A 113 5.36 -1.35 -42.06
N LEU A 114 6.04 -1.11 -40.93
CA LEU A 114 6.00 0.18 -40.22
C LEU A 114 6.62 1.29 -41.07
N TRP A 115 7.77 1.05 -41.69
CA TRP A 115 8.43 2.01 -42.57
C TRP A 115 7.55 2.41 -43.75
N SER A 116 6.91 1.43 -44.39
CA SER A 116 5.94 1.68 -45.45
C SER A 116 4.76 2.51 -44.93
N SER A 117 4.23 2.16 -43.76
CA SER A 117 3.10 2.87 -43.16
C SER A 117 3.41 4.34 -42.85
N PHE A 118 4.61 4.65 -42.37
CA PHE A 118 5.04 6.04 -42.14
C PHE A 118 5.17 6.85 -43.44
N LYS A 119 5.62 6.23 -44.55
CA LYS A 119 5.73 6.92 -45.84
C LYS A 119 4.36 7.27 -46.45
N TYR A 120 3.37 6.42 -46.22
CA TYR A 120 2.00 6.60 -46.73
C TYR A 120 1.05 7.21 -45.69
N LEU A 121 1.57 7.74 -44.58
CA LEU A 121 0.75 8.52 -43.66
C LEU A 121 0.16 9.73 -44.42
N PRO A 122 -1.18 9.90 -44.46
CA PRO A 122 -1.77 10.98 -45.23
C PRO A 122 -1.28 12.36 -44.76
N SER A 123 -0.84 13.21 -45.69
CA SER A 123 -0.38 14.58 -45.39
C SER A 123 -1.43 15.41 -44.64
N TYR A 124 -2.71 15.08 -44.83
CA TYR A 124 -3.85 15.63 -44.09
C TYR A 124 -3.68 15.62 -42.57
N TYR A 125 -3.05 14.59 -41.98
CA TYR A 125 -2.82 14.54 -40.54
C TYR A 125 -1.84 15.64 -40.09
N MET A 126 -0.84 15.95 -40.91
CA MET A 126 0.14 16.99 -40.64
C MET A 126 -0.42 18.38 -40.96
N GLU A 127 -1.15 18.51 -42.07
CA GLU A 127 -1.81 19.75 -42.50
C GLU A 127 -2.87 20.21 -41.50
N ARG A 128 -3.69 19.29 -40.96
CA ARG A 128 -4.70 19.63 -39.95
C ARG A 128 -4.07 20.20 -38.68
N SER A 129 -2.93 19.66 -38.27
CA SER A 129 -2.17 20.16 -37.11
C SER A 129 -1.62 21.57 -37.38
N ASN A 130 -1.03 21.77 -38.56
CA ASN A 130 -0.47 23.07 -38.95
C ASN A 130 -1.56 24.15 -39.11
N LEU A 131 -2.67 23.83 -39.77
CA LEU A 131 -3.82 24.73 -39.92
C LEU A 131 -4.44 25.10 -38.58
N LYS A 132 -4.55 24.16 -37.64
CA LYS A 132 -5.04 24.44 -36.29
C LYS A 132 -4.11 25.40 -35.56
N LYS A 133 -2.80 25.16 -35.61
CA LYS A 133 -1.78 26.01 -34.99
C LYS A 133 -1.76 27.41 -35.59
N GLU A 134 -1.90 27.51 -36.92
CA GLU A 134 -1.96 28.77 -37.62
C GLU A 134 -3.22 29.57 -37.24
N LYS A 135 -4.39 28.91 -37.20
CA LYS A 135 -5.64 29.52 -36.72
C LYS A 135 -5.51 30.06 -35.30
N GLU A 136 -4.94 29.28 -34.37
CA GLU A 136 -4.74 29.70 -32.98
C GLU A 136 -3.84 30.94 -32.89
N ASN A 137 -2.73 30.97 -33.66
CA ASN A 137 -1.83 32.11 -33.69
C ASN A 137 -2.51 33.38 -34.26
N TYR A 138 -3.28 33.25 -35.35
CA TYR A 138 -4.01 34.38 -35.93
C TYR A 138 -5.10 34.90 -35.01
N GLN A 139 -5.82 34.01 -34.32
CA GLN A 139 -6.83 34.38 -33.34
C GLN A 139 -6.22 35.15 -32.16
N PHE A 140 -5.08 34.67 -31.64
CA PHE A 140 -4.37 35.37 -30.56
C PHE A 140 -3.89 36.76 -31.01
N PHE A 141 -3.28 36.85 -32.20
CA PHE A 141 -2.84 38.12 -32.79
C PHE A 141 -4.00 39.12 -32.92
N TYR A 142 -5.12 38.68 -33.50
CA TYR A 142 -6.29 39.54 -33.71
C TYR A 142 -6.85 40.06 -32.38
N ASN A 143 -7.02 39.16 -31.40
CA ASN A 143 -7.52 39.53 -30.08
C ASN A 143 -6.58 40.50 -29.37
N TYR A 144 -5.26 40.26 -29.43
CA TYR A 144 -4.29 41.16 -28.83
C TYR A 144 -4.34 42.56 -29.45
N VAL A 145 -4.34 42.65 -30.79
CA VAL A 145 -4.40 43.95 -31.48
C VAL A 145 -5.68 44.70 -31.11
N ASN A 146 -6.82 44.01 -31.09
CA ASN A 146 -8.11 44.59 -30.72
C ASN A 146 -8.12 45.10 -29.27
N LEU A 147 -7.63 44.30 -28.32
CA LEU A 147 -7.53 44.70 -26.91
C LEU A 147 -6.52 45.84 -26.70
N ASN A 148 -5.41 45.83 -27.43
CA ASN A 148 -4.43 46.90 -27.34
C ASN A 148 -4.97 48.22 -27.91
N GLN A 149 -5.73 48.18 -29.02
CA GLN A 149 -6.40 49.35 -29.58
C GLN A 149 -7.47 49.92 -28.65
N PHE A 150 -8.15 49.06 -27.88
CA PHE A 150 -9.12 49.48 -26.86
C PHE A 150 -8.48 50.31 -25.74
N ILE A 151 -7.27 49.94 -25.29
CA ILE A 151 -6.59 50.57 -24.15
C ILE A 151 -5.66 51.70 -24.59
N ASN A 152 -4.95 51.50 -25.70
CA ASN A 152 -3.94 52.41 -26.24
C ASN A 152 -4.27 52.71 -27.70
N SER A 153 -4.58 53.96 -28.05
CA SER A 153 -4.83 54.41 -29.42
C SER A 153 -3.60 54.39 -30.35
N LYS A 154 -2.55 53.65 -30.00
CA LYS A 154 -1.31 53.54 -30.77
C LYS A 154 -1.40 52.37 -31.75
N ASN A 155 -1.25 52.69 -33.03
CA ASN A 155 -1.10 51.70 -34.10
C ASN A 155 0.15 50.85 -33.84
N THR A 156 -0.05 49.59 -33.47
CA THR A 156 1.04 48.63 -33.26
C THR A 156 1.42 48.03 -34.61
N MET A 157 2.70 47.99 -34.95
CA MET A 157 3.17 47.44 -36.23
C MET A 157 2.83 45.94 -36.30
N ALA A 158 1.90 45.59 -37.19
CA ALA A 158 1.27 44.27 -37.26
C ALA A 158 2.26 43.12 -37.53
N SER A 159 3.35 43.38 -38.26
CA SER A 159 4.37 42.38 -38.62
C SER A 159 5.12 41.83 -37.41
N ASP A 160 5.59 42.73 -36.54
CA ASP A 160 6.46 42.37 -35.41
C ASP A 160 5.68 41.61 -34.34
N LEU A 161 4.43 42.00 -34.15
CA LEU A 161 3.51 41.39 -33.21
C LEU A 161 3.06 40.01 -33.69
N LEU A 162 2.82 39.84 -34.99
CA LEU A 162 2.53 38.53 -35.59
C LEU A 162 3.73 37.58 -35.45
N GLN A 163 4.96 38.07 -35.63
CA GLN A 163 6.17 37.26 -35.45
C GLN A 163 6.36 36.86 -33.98
N LYS A 164 6.21 37.79 -33.04
CA LYS A 164 6.27 37.49 -31.60
C LYS A 164 5.19 36.51 -31.15
N THR A 165 3.99 36.61 -31.72
CA THR A 165 2.88 35.67 -31.51
C THR A 165 3.24 34.26 -32.01
N LYS A 166 3.75 34.15 -33.24
CA LYS A 166 4.20 32.86 -33.82
C LYS A 166 5.31 32.21 -32.98
N ASN A 167 6.16 33.03 -32.38
CA ASN A 167 7.28 32.59 -31.53
C ASN A 167 6.89 32.34 -30.06
N LYS A 168 5.60 32.51 -29.69
CA LYS A 168 5.11 32.39 -28.29
C LYS A 168 5.94 33.21 -27.30
N ASP A 169 6.29 34.43 -27.67
CA ASP A 169 7.04 35.32 -26.81
C ASP A 169 6.28 35.56 -25.50
N SER A 170 6.92 35.29 -24.37
CA SER A 170 6.31 35.41 -23.04
C SER A 170 5.91 36.84 -22.70
N THR A 171 6.59 37.83 -23.29
CA THR A 171 6.26 39.25 -23.10
C THR A 171 4.88 39.58 -23.66
N VAL A 172 4.60 39.16 -24.91
CA VAL A 172 3.31 39.39 -25.57
C VAL A 172 2.17 38.62 -24.89
N ILE A 173 2.45 37.42 -24.37
CA ILE A 173 1.46 36.64 -23.62
C ILE A 173 1.10 37.32 -22.29
N ASN A 174 2.09 37.83 -21.57
CA ASN A 174 1.86 38.55 -20.31
C ASN A 174 1.09 39.85 -20.56
N ASP A 175 1.47 40.60 -21.60
CA ASP A 175 0.78 41.82 -22.02
C ASP A 175 -0.65 41.53 -22.43
N TYR A 176 -0.89 40.44 -23.19
CA TYR A 176 -2.24 39.98 -23.56
C TYR A 176 -3.12 39.75 -22.33
N ASN A 177 -2.59 39.01 -21.35
CA ASN A 177 -3.33 38.68 -20.13
C ASN A 177 -3.64 39.93 -19.31
N ALA A 178 -2.72 40.89 -19.25
CA ALA A 178 -2.93 42.17 -18.57
C ALA A 178 -4.00 43.02 -19.28
N LEU A 179 -3.96 43.09 -20.62
CA LEU A 179 -4.96 43.78 -21.44
C LEU A 179 -6.35 43.14 -21.28
N LEU A 180 -6.43 41.80 -21.33
CA LEU A 180 -7.66 41.06 -21.14
C LEU A 180 -8.28 41.33 -19.76
N SER A 181 -7.47 41.25 -18.70
CA SER A 181 -7.92 41.54 -17.33
C SER A 181 -8.44 42.96 -17.18
N THR A 182 -7.81 43.92 -17.86
CA THR A 182 -8.24 45.33 -17.84
C THR A 182 -9.57 45.50 -18.56
N TYR A 183 -9.72 44.91 -19.74
CA TYR A 183 -10.96 44.91 -20.50
C TYR A 183 -12.13 44.30 -19.72
N GLU A 184 -11.93 43.13 -19.10
CA GLU A 184 -12.95 42.46 -18.28
C GLU A 184 -13.40 43.33 -17.09
N LYS A 185 -12.45 44.00 -16.42
CA LYS A 185 -12.77 44.93 -15.33
C LYS A 185 -13.59 46.12 -15.81
N GLU A 186 -13.26 46.68 -16.97
CA GLU A 186 -14.01 47.80 -17.53
C GLU A 186 -15.42 47.40 -17.97
N MET A 187 -15.57 46.25 -18.62
CA MET A 187 -16.88 45.71 -18.97
C MET A 187 -17.75 45.48 -17.74
N LYS A 188 -17.19 44.89 -16.67
CA LYS A 188 -17.90 44.71 -15.40
C LYS A 188 -18.30 46.04 -14.76
N LYS A 189 -17.44 47.05 -14.83
CA LYS A 189 -17.75 48.40 -14.34
C LYS A 189 -18.89 49.05 -15.13
N GLN A 190 -18.93 48.86 -16.44
CA GLN A 190 -20.03 49.37 -17.28
C GLN A 190 -21.35 48.67 -16.95
N GLN A 191 -21.36 47.33 -16.84
CA GLN A 191 -22.52 46.56 -16.43
C GLN A 191 -23.07 47.00 -15.08
N LEU A 192 -22.21 47.14 -14.07
CA LEU A 192 -22.62 47.62 -12.75
C LEU A 192 -23.19 49.05 -12.78
N LYS A 193 -22.66 49.93 -13.65
CA LYS A 193 -23.22 51.28 -13.83
C LYS A 193 -24.59 51.25 -14.49
N GLU A 194 -24.82 50.35 -15.45
CA GLU A 194 -26.12 50.17 -16.09
C GLU A 194 -27.14 49.59 -15.11
N GLU A 195 -26.75 48.59 -14.31
CA GLU A 195 -27.56 48.05 -13.24
C GLU A 195 -27.93 49.11 -12.19
N LEU A 196 -26.96 49.90 -11.73
CA LEU A 196 -27.23 51.02 -10.80
C LEU A 196 -28.20 52.04 -11.40
N LYS A 197 -28.01 52.44 -12.66
CA LYS A 197 -28.95 53.34 -13.35
C LYS A 197 -30.35 52.74 -13.49
N SER A 198 -30.46 51.41 -13.61
CA SER A 198 -31.75 50.72 -13.68
C SER A 198 -32.44 50.68 -12.31
N LEU A 199 -31.67 50.61 -11.22
CA LEU A 199 -32.16 50.62 -9.84
C LEU A 199 -32.55 52.03 -9.37
N GLU A 200 -31.80 53.06 -9.72
CA GLU A 200 -32.11 54.47 -9.39
C GLU A 200 -33.34 55.02 -10.13
N LYS A 201 -33.73 54.39 -11.25
CA LYS A 201 -34.93 54.75 -12.02
C LYS A 201 -36.21 54.03 -11.54
N LYS A 202 -36.10 53.19 -10.51
CA LYS A 202 -37.21 52.48 -9.86
C LYS A 202 -37.56 53.16 -8.54
#